data_AF-A0A3D1IAK5-F1
#
_entry.id   AF-A0A3D1IAK5-F1
#
_cell.length_a   1.000
_cell.length_b   1.000
_cell.length_c   1.000
_cell.angle_alpha   90.00
_cell.angle_beta   90.00
_cell.angle_gamma   90.00
#
_symmetry.space_group_name_H-M   'P 1'
#
loop_
_entity.id
_entity.type
_entity.pdbx_description
1 polymer ?
#
loop_
_entity_poly.entity_id
_entity_poly.type
_entity_poly.pdbx_seq_one_letter_code
_entity_poly.pdbx_strand_id
1 'polypeptide(L)'
;MGGGSRLLKEESMQKLVRLSSLALFAAFASVSSAVVLVDRGLPNQSLNNAAGANRSNVAWGDSDGWFTGDDFTLPGAAPAYSITGIRTWLVTLDDYNASPQKGFSELVSSLTLWLGPSGASNDVAATGYSFTATRVTYDGSTTYQGSGGALRSLWQIDWNTTGLVLAGGAKYNFGVSGLRTDGSTTIFNHASNAALGGVPADGADNLFKGWKPDGTFDYSWDSGAPGGGWDKSSDINVVVTGVPVPEPATIALGLGGLATAALRRRNRR
;
A
#
# COMPACT_ATOMS: atom_id res chain seq x y z
N MET A 1 -42.11 29.29 60.74
CA MET A 1 -42.10 28.36 59.60
C MET A 1 -41.77 29.15 58.33
N GLY A 2 -40.83 28.69 57.49
CA GLY A 2 -40.66 29.22 56.13
C GLY A 2 -39.30 29.81 55.75
N GLY A 3 -38.18 29.15 56.10
CA GLY A 3 -36.83 29.62 55.72
C GLY A 3 -35.93 28.60 55.02
N GLY A 4 -36.46 27.42 54.63
CA GLY A 4 -35.62 26.28 54.21
C GLY A 4 -35.60 25.94 52.71
N SER A 5 -36.41 26.58 51.85
CA SER A 5 -36.63 26.05 50.49
C SER A 5 -35.76 26.68 49.39
N ARG A 6 -34.97 27.72 49.68
CA ARG A 6 -34.16 28.42 48.67
C ARG A 6 -32.79 27.80 48.42
N LEU A 7 -32.18 27.17 49.43
CA LEU A 7 -30.82 26.59 49.34
C LEU A 7 -30.75 25.25 48.60
N LEU A 8 -31.84 24.47 48.57
CA LEU A 8 -31.86 23.15 47.91
C LEU A 8 -32.04 23.22 46.38
N LYS A 9 -32.41 24.38 45.82
CA LYS A 9 -32.59 24.55 44.37
C LYS A 9 -31.30 24.89 43.62
N GLU A 10 -30.32 25.52 44.28
CA GLU A 10 -29.07 25.94 43.61
C GLU A 10 -28.04 24.81 43.51
N GLU A 11 -27.95 23.90 44.50
CA GLU A 11 -27.01 22.77 44.41
C GLU A 11 -27.41 21.72 43.36
N SER A 12 -28.71 21.54 43.11
CA SER A 12 -29.23 20.62 42.10
C SER A 12 -28.91 21.09 40.67
N MET A 13 -28.87 22.40 40.45
CA MET A 13 -28.66 23.00 39.14
C MET A 13 -27.17 23.04 38.75
N GLN A 14 -26.25 23.13 39.73
CA GLN A 14 -24.81 23.02 39.47
C GLN A 14 -24.35 21.57 39.19
N LYS A 15 -25.02 20.55 39.75
CA LYS A 15 -24.75 19.14 39.43
C LYS A 15 -25.26 18.74 38.04
N LEU A 16 -26.38 19.31 37.58
CA LEU A 16 -26.88 19.07 36.22
C LEU A 16 -26.04 19.76 35.12
N VAL A 17 -25.44 20.91 35.41
CA VAL A 17 -24.57 21.62 34.46
C VAL A 17 -23.19 20.95 34.34
N ARG A 18 -22.70 20.28 35.39
CA ARG A 18 -21.41 19.57 35.35
C ARG A 18 -21.44 18.19 34.70
N LEU A 19 -22.61 17.55 34.56
CA LEU A 19 -22.73 16.28 33.80
C LEU A 19 -22.86 16.48 32.27
N SER A 20 -23.01 17.71 31.78
CA SER A 20 -23.21 17.97 30.36
C SER A 20 -21.91 18.25 29.59
N SER A 21 -20.80 18.50 30.29
CA SER A 21 -19.52 18.88 29.67
C SER A 21 -18.57 17.71 29.41
N LEU A 22 -18.87 16.50 29.89
CA LEU A 22 -17.99 15.33 29.72
C LEU A 22 -18.43 14.37 28.61
N ALA A 23 -19.62 14.57 28.02
CA ALA A 23 -20.15 13.69 26.97
C ALA A 23 -20.04 14.28 25.55
N LEU A 24 -19.52 15.50 25.37
CA LEU A 24 -19.47 16.16 24.06
C LEU A 24 -18.12 16.04 23.34
N PHE A 25 -17.11 15.40 23.95
CA PHE A 25 -15.83 15.09 23.29
C PHE A 25 -15.68 13.62 22.87
N ALA A 26 -16.67 12.76 23.16
CA ALA A 26 -16.59 11.32 22.88
C ALA A 26 -17.16 10.90 21.51
N ALA A 27 -17.70 11.84 20.74
CA ALA A 27 -18.01 11.65 19.32
C ALA A 27 -17.08 12.64 18.59
N PHE A 28 -16.09 12.26 17.80
CA PHE A 28 -16.22 11.64 16.48
C PHE A 28 -14.83 11.25 15.96
N ALA A 29 -14.14 10.31 16.62
CA ALA A 29 -13.08 9.56 15.98
C ALA A 29 -13.68 8.23 15.52
N SER A 30 -14.46 8.26 14.44
CA SER A 30 -14.64 7.04 13.65
C SER A 30 -13.24 6.70 13.16
N VAL A 31 -12.53 5.82 13.87
CA VAL A 31 -11.28 5.24 13.38
C VAL A 31 -11.70 4.45 12.15
N SER A 32 -11.61 5.07 10.97
CA SER A 32 -11.77 4.33 9.72
C SER A 32 -10.72 3.25 9.74
N SER A 33 -11.14 1.99 9.61
CA SER A 33 -10.17 0.92 9.38
C SER A 33 -9.45 1.21 8.07
N ALA A 34 -8.17 0.88 8.01
CA ALA A 34 -7.47 0.80 6.75
C ALA A 34 -8.23 -0.17 5.83
N VAL A 35 -8.38 0.22 4.58
CA VAL A 35 -8.94 -0.60 3.51
C VAL A 35 -7.89 -0.81 2.43
N VAL A 36 -8.03 -1.88 1.64
CA VAL A 36 -7.24 -2.06 0.42
C VAL A 36 -7.75 -1.05 -0.62
N LEU A 37 -6.84 -0.23 -1.12
CA LEU A 37 -7.10 0.80 -2.13
C LEU A 37 -6.70 0.32 -3.53
N VAL A 38 -5.68 -0.53 -3.60
CA VAL A 38 -5.16 -1.16 -4.81
C VAL A 38 -4.76 -2.58 -4.45
N ASP A 39 -5.25 -3.55 -5.20
CA ASP A 39 -4.84 -4.95 -5.08
C ASP A 39 -4.27 -5.49 -6.40
N ARG A 40 -2.94 -5.67 -6.41
CA ARG A 40 -2.19 -6.40 -7.41
C ARG A 40 -1.24 -7.36 -6.70
N GLY A 41 -1.78 -8.17 -5.79
CA GLY A 41 -1.02 -9.11 -4.94
C GLY A 41 -0.36 -10.27 -5.69
N LEU A 42 0.27 -11.18 -4.94
CA LEU A 42 0.85 -12.40 -5.51
C LEU A 42 -0.21 -13.25 -6.22
N PRO A 43 0.13 -13.88 -7.36
CA PRO A 43 -0.76 -14.77 -8.07
C PRO A 43 -0.97 -16.06 -7.25
N ASN A 44 -2.16 -16.64 -7.38
CA ASN A 44 -2.51 -17.92 -6.77
C ASN A 44 -2.86 -18.99 -7.81
N GLN A 45 -2.78 -18.66 -9.10
CA GLN A 45 -3.02 -19.58 -10.21
C GLN A 45 -1.89 -19.54 -11.25
N SER A 46 -1.79 -20.64 -12.00
CA SER A 46 -0.86 -20.79 -13.12
C SER A 46 0.60 -20.50 -12.74
N LEU A 47 1.06 -21.10 -11.64
CA LEU A 47 2.36 -20.80 -11.05
C LEU A 47 3.47 -21.66 -11.64
N ASN A 48 4.65 -21.05 -11.81
CA ASN A 48 5.92 -21.70 -12.12
C ASN A 48 5.87 -22.53 -13.41
N ASN A 49 6.89 -23.36 -13.65
CA ASN A 49 6.99 -24.13 -14.90
C ASN A 49 5.89 -25.21 -15.00
N ALA A 50 5.30 -25.61 -13.87
CA ALA A 50 4.18 -26.56 -13.84
C ALA A 50 2.95 -26.05 -14.62
N ALA A 51 2.78 -24.73 -14.73
CA ALA A 51 1.71 -24.12 -15.52
C ALA A 51 1.99 -24.08 -17.04
N GLY A 52 3.20 -24.45 -17.47
CA GLY A 52 3.60 -24.44 -18.87
C GLY A 52 3.36 -23.08 -19.54
N ALA A 53 2.71 -23.08 -20.70
CA ALA A 53 2.38 -21.87 -21.45
C ALA A 53 1.46 -20.91 -20.70
N ASN A 54 0.81 -21.32 -19.61
CA ASN A 54 -0.06 -20.46 -18.81
C ASN A 54 0.65 -19.81 -17.62
N ARG A 55 1.97 -20.02 -17.45
CA ARG A 55 2.72 -19.46 -16.33
C ARG A 55 2.43 -17.96 -16.16
N SER A 56 2.06 -17.55 -14.95
CA SER A 56 1.61 -16.19 -14.63
C SER A 56 2.63 -15.37 -13.86
N ASN A 57 3.60 -15.99 -13.18
CA ASN A 57 4.57 -15.34 -12.31
C ASN A 57 5.95 -15.17 -12.96
N VAL A 58 6.51 -13.96 -12.86
CA VAL A 58 7.83 -13.58 -13.36
C VAL A 58 8.49 -12.59 -12.38
N ALA A 59 9.78 -12.32 -12.53
CA ALA A 59 10.45 -11.29 -11.76
C ALA A 59 11.43 -10.51 -12.63
N TRP A 60 11.46 -9.19 -12.46
CA TRP A 60 12.22 -8.26 -13.26
C TRP A 60 13.23 -7.51 -12.42
N GLY A 61 14.48 -7.49 -12.86
CA GLY A 61 15.55 -6.70 -12.26
C GLY A 61 16.47 -6.17 -13.36
N ASP A 62 17.19 -5.11 -13.04
CA ASP A 62 18.08 -4.41 -13.97
C ASP A 62 19.49 -4.28 -13.35
N SER A 63 20.49 -3.92 -14.16
CA SER A 63 21.87 -3.76 -13.73
C SER A 63 22.23 -2.31 -13.42
N ASP A 64 23.44 -2.07 -12.93
CA ASP A 64 24.02 -0.71 -12.80
C ASP A 64 23.19 0.25 -11.93
N GLY A 65 22.41 -0.31 -10.99
CA GLY A 65 21.57 0.46 -10.08
C GLY A 65 20.24 0.91 -10.67
N TRP A 66 19.96 0.55 -11.93
CA TRP A 66 18.63 0.69 -12.51
C TRP A 66 17.66 -0.23 -11.79
N PHE A 67 16.41 0.17 -11.75
CA PHE A 67 15.40 -0.56 -11.00
C PHE A 67 14.05 -0.51 -11.68
N THR A 68 13.24 -1.53 -11.37
CA THR A 68 11.93 -1.74 -11.93
C THR A 68 10.83 -1.44 -10.91
N GLY A 69 9.63 -1.28 -11.44
CA GLY A 69 8.42 -0.96 -10.71
C GLY A 69 7.30 -0.72 -11.69
N ASP A 70 6.29 0.02 -11.28
CA ASP A 70 5.04 0.15 -12.04
C ASP A 70 4.26 1.35 -11.50
N ASP A 71 2.97 1.40 -11.76
CA ASP A 71 2.08 2.42 -11.28
C ASP A 71 0.78 1.83 -10.71
N PHE A 72 0.09 2.68 -9.97
CA PHE A 72 -1.24 2.40 -9.47
C PHE A 72 -2.09 3.67 -9.43
N THR A 73 -3.41 3.51 -9.48
CA THR A 73 -4.35 4.62 -9.35
C THR A 73 -5.16 4.46 -8.07
N LEU A 74 -5.18 5.48 -7.23
CA LEU A 74 -6.01 5.46 -6.02
C LEU A 74 -7.49 5.65 -6.38
N PRO A 75 -8.44 5.04 -5.63
CA PRO A 75 -9.85 5.27 -5.84
C PRO A 75 -10.22 6.75 -5.71
N GLY A 76 -11.19 7.23 -6.50
CA GLY A 76 -11.67 8.61 -6.46
C GLY A 76 -12.78 8.88 -5.43
N ALA A 77 -13.07 7.93 -4.55
CA ALA A 77 -14.19 8.03 -3.60
C ALA A 77 -13.95 9.01 -2.44
N ALA A 78 -12.68 9.39 -2.20
CA ALA A 78 -12.29 10.42 -1.26
C ALA A 78 -11.28 11.37 -1.93
N PRO A 79 -11.17 12.64 -1.49
CA PRO A 79 -10.22 13.58 -2.07
C PRO A 79 -8.76 13.21 -1.77
N ALA A 80 -8.51 12.53 -0.65
CA ALA A 80 -7.20 12.06 -0.25
C ALA A 80 -7.29 10.82 0.66
N TYR A 81 -6.21 10.07 0.70
CA TYR A 81 -6.01 8.91 1.56
C TYR A 81 -4.73 9.07 2.37
N SER A 82 -4.80 8.79 3.67
CA SER A 82 -3.62 8.54 4.48
C SER A 82 -3.21 7.09 4.24
N ILE A 83 -2.06 6.89 3.61
CA ILE A 83 -1.57 5.57 3.21
C ILE A 83 -0.94 4.90 4.42
N THR A 84 -1.54 3.81 4.85
CA THR A 84 -1.12 3.06 6.05
C THR A 84 -0.12 1.97 5.75
N GLY A 85 -0.01 1.55 4.48
CA GLY A 85 1.02 0.62 4.06
C GLY A 85 1.04 0.42 2.55
N ILE A 86 2.24 0.22 2.03
CA ILE A 86 2.49 -0.29 0.69
C ILE A 86 3.19 -1.63 0.86
N ARG A 87 2.72 -2.64 0.13
CA ARG A 87 3.31 -3.97 0.10
C ARG A 87 3.78 -4.29 -1.31
N THR A 88 5.00 -4.79 -1.40
CA THR A 88 5.63 -5.23 -2.65
C THR A 88 6.25 -6.61 -2.45
N TRP A 89 6.64 -7.28 -3.53
CA TRP A 89 7.27 -8.59 -3.46
C TRP A 89 8.57 -8.66 -4.24
N LEU A 90 9.54 -9.36 -3.68
CA LEU A 90 10.87 -9.53 -4.23
C LEU A 90 11.22 -11.01 -4.36
N VAL A 91 11.99 -11.33 -5.38
CA VAL A 91 12.63 -12.64 -5.54
C VAL A 91 14.12 -12.50 -5.27
N THR A 92 14.66 -13.31 -4.36
CA THR A 92 16.11 -13.37 -4.13
C THR A 92 16.73 -14.53 -4.90
N LEU A 93 17.92 -14.34 -5.48
CA LEU A 93 18.60 -15.37 -6.29
C LEU A 93 19.27 -16.49 -5.48
N ASP A 94 18.93 -16.67 -4.20
CA ASP A 94 19.37 -17.81 -3.42
C ASP A 94 18.76 -19.11 -3.97
N ASP A 95 19.45 -20.24 -3.78
CA ASP A 95 18.82 -21.54 -3.98
C ASP A 95 18.02 -21.88 -2.73
N TYR A 96 16.69 -21.79 -2.86
CA TYR A 96 15.76 -22.03 -1.76
C TYR A 96 15.93 -23.44 -1.16
N ASN A 97 16.23 -24.44 -2.00
CA ASN A 97 16.38 -25.82 -1.54
C ASN A 97 17.72 -26.05 -0.83
N ALA A 98 18.78 -25.38 -1.30
CA ALA A 98 20.11 -25.51 -0.69
C ALA A 98 20.30 -24.63 0.56
N SER A 99 19.49 -23.58 0.72
CA SER A 99 19.63 -22.62 1.82
C SER A 99 18.28 -22.07 2.31
N PRO A 100 17.33 -22.94 2.72
CA PRO A 100 16.02 -22.51 3.18
C PRO A 100 16.08 -21.66 4.46
N GLN A 101 17.22 -21.66 5.18
CA GLN A 101 17.37 -20.91 6.44
C GLN A 101 17.88 -19.48 6.29
N LYS A 102 18.37 -19.02 5.12
CA LYS A 102 18.98 -17.68 5.01
C LYS A 102 17.99 -16.57 5.31
N GLY A 103 18.29 -15.71 6.27
CA GLY A 103 17.51 -14.53 6.57
C GLY A 103 17.57 -13.50 5.44
N PHE A 104 16.59 -12.58 5.40
CA PHE A 104 16.57 -11.51 4.40
C PHE A 104 17.85 -10.67 4.43
N SER A 105 18.34 -10.32 5.62
CA SER A 105 19.55 -9.52 5.82
C SER A 105 20.85 -10.21 5.39
N GLU A 106 20.83 -11.53 5.19
CA GLU A 106 21.97 -12.26 4.62
C GLU A 106 22.00 -12.18 3.10
N LEU A 107 20.90 -11.78 2.46
CA LEU A 107 20.73 -11.73 1.01
C LEU A 107 20.67 -10.29 0.47
N VAL A 108 20.10 -9.38 1.26
CA VAL A 108 19.86 -7.99 0.88
C VAL A 108 20.34 -7.08 2.01
N SER A 109 21.24 -6.16 1.69
CA SER A 109 21.82 -5.20 2.64
C SER A 109 21.00 -3.92 2.75
N SER A 110 20.31 -3.51 1.68
CA SER A 110 19.38 -2.39 1.70
C SER A 110 18.28 -2.53 0.65
N LEU A 111 17.13 -1.90 0.92
CA LEU A 111 16.10 -1.62 -0.06
C LEU A 111 15.66 -0.17 0.05
N THR A 112 15.13 0.36 -1.05
CA THR A 112 14.51 1.67 -1.12
C THR A 112 13.23 1.58 -1.93
N LEU A 113 12.11 1.98 -1.34
CA LEU A 113 10.89 2.26 -2.08
C LEU A 113 11.03 3.63 -2.72
N TRP A 114 10.67 3.73 -3.98
CA TRP A 114 10.62 4.97 -4.73
C TRP A 114 9.16 5.29 -5.04
N LEU A 115 8.78 6.56 -4.93
CA LEU A 115 7.42 7.01 -5.23
C LEU A 115 7.43 8.35 -5.95
N GLY A 116 6.48 8.54 -6.85
CA GLY A 116 6.29 9.80 -7.56
C GLY A 116 4.90 9.90 -8.20
N PRO A 117 4.45 11.11 -8.56
CA PRO A 117 3.26 11.25 -9.39
C PRO A 117 3.47 10.58 -10.75
N SER A 118 2.39 10.13 -11.39
CA SER A 118 2.39 9.68 -12.78
C SER A 118 1.74 10.73 -13.68
N GLY A 119 2.26 10.93 -14.90
CA GLY A 119 1.74 11.90 -15.86
C GLY A 119 2.78 12.92 -16.33
N ALA A 120 2.72 14.16 -15.83
CA ALA A 120 3.55 15.27 -16.31
C ALA A 120 5.07 15.05 -16.12
N SER A 121 5.43 14.29 -15.08
CA SER A 121 6.72 13.61 -14.94
C SER A 121 6.42 12.17 -14.54
N ASN A 122 7.24 11.23 -14.98
CA ASN A 122 7.20 9.84 -14.54
C ASN A 122 8.32 9.51 -13.56
N ASP A 123 9.06 10.52 -13.11
CA ASP A 123 10.17 10.36 -12.18
C ASP A 123 9.65 9.98 -10.80
N VAL A 124 10.51 9.31 -10.04
CA VAL A 124 10.25 8.89 -8.68
C VAL A 124 11.35 9.39 -7.75
N ALA A 125 11.02 9.62 -6.49
CA ALA A 125 11.98 9.99 -5.47
C ALA A 125 12.18 8.85 -4.47
N ALA A 126 13.42 8.68 -4.02
CA ALA A 126 13.77 7.73 -2.97
C ALA A 126 12.99 8.11 -1.71
N THR A 127 12.27 7.14 -1.15
CA THR A 127 11.62 7.32 0.14
C THR A 127 12.57 6.92 1.26
N GLY A 128 12.37 7.50 2.44
CA GLY A 128 13.06 7.10 3.68
C GLY A 128 12.27 6.08 4.50
N TYR A 129 11.30 5.38 3.90
CA TYR A 129 10.44 4.47 4.64
C TYR A 129 11.19 3.22 5.10
N SER A 130 10.97 2.84 6.35
CA SER A 130 11.42 1.56 6.87
C SER A 130 10.52 0.43 6.35
N PHE A 131 11.01 -0.80 6.40
CA PHE A 131 10.26 -1.97 5.95
C PHE A 131 10.48 -3.17 6.87
N THR A 132 9.56 -4.11 6.80
CA THR A 132 9.74 -5.48 7.27
C THR A 132 9.73 -6.43 6.09
N ALA A 133 10.66 -7.39 6.06
CA ALA A 133 10.72 -8.42 5.05
C ALA A 133 10.30 -9.77 5.65
N THR A 134 9.28 -10.38 5.07
CA THR A 134 8.76 -11.69 5.48
C THR A 134 8.89 -12.67 4.34
N ARG A 135 9.50 -13.84 4.58
CA ARG A 135 9.56 -14.90 3.59
C ARG A 135 8.16 -15.48 3.42
N VAL A 136 7.71 -15.62 2.18
CA VAL A 136 6.38 -16.12 1.84
C VAL A 136 6.46 -17.19 0.75
N THR A 137 5.35 -17.87 0.53
CA THR A 137 5.13 -18.78 -0.60
C THR A 137 3.86 -18.34 -1.32
N TYR A 138 3.67 -18.80 -2.56
CA TYR A 138 2.35 -18.77 -3.17
C TYR A 138 1.37 -19.68 -2.43
N ASP A 139 0.08 -19.54 -2.76
CA ASP A 139 -0.93 -20.52 -2.37
C ASP A 139 -0.54 -21.91 -2.88
N GLY A 140 -0.55 -22.91 -2.00
CA GLY A 140 -0.04 -24.25 -2.28
C GLY A 140 1.42 -24.50 -1.87
N SER A 141 2.00 -23.60 -1.08
CA SER A 141 3.31 -23.77 -0.41
C SER A 141 4.52 -23.85 -1.33
N THR A 142 4.39 -23.39 -2.58
CA THR A 142 5.52 -23.30 -3.51
C THR A 142 6.10 -21.88 -3.53
N THR A 143 7.40 -21.77 -3.77
CA THR A 143 8.08 -20.48 -3.95
C THR A 143 8.25 -20.15 -5.44
N TYR A 144 8.92 -19.04 -5.77
CA TYR A 144 9.25 -18.68 -7.15
C TYR A 144 10.22 -19.67 -7.80
N GLN A 145 9.91 -20.11 -9.01
CA GLN A 145 10.80 -20.90 -9.85
C GLN A 145 11.41 -20.03 -10.95
N GLY A 146 12.73 -19.89 -10.97
CA GLY A 146 13.43 -19.20 -12.06
C GLY A 146 13.30 -19.93 -13.40
N SER A 147 13.65 -19.26 -14.50
CA SER A 147 13.66 -19.84 -15.85
C SER A 147 14.54 -21.09 -15.95
N GLY A 148 15.66 -21.13 -15.22
CA GLY A 148 16.54 -22.29 -15.10
C GLY A 148 16.00 -23.43 -14.22
N GLY A 149 14.76 -23.34 -13.71
CA GLY A 149 14.10 -24.39 -12.92
C GLY A 149 14.42 -24.37 -11.42
N ALA A 150 15.43 -23.60 -10.98
CA ALA A 150 15.78 -23.46 -9.56
C ALA A 150 14.69 -22.71 -8.78
N LEU A 151 14.41 -23.18 -7.57
CA LEU A 151 13.52 -22.49 -6.62
C LEU A 151 14.30 -21.39 -5.91
N ARG A 152 13.65 -20.22 -5.78
CA ARG A 152 14.19 -18.97 -5.25
C ARG A 152 13.31 -18.49 -4.11
N SER A 153 13.87 -17.82 -3.10
CA SER A 153 13.05 -17.30 -2.01
C SER A 153 12.18 -16.13 -2.49
N LEU A 154 10.91 -16.15 -2.10
CA LEU A 154 9.95 -15.08 -2.32
C LEU A 154 9.76 -14.31 -1.01
N TRP A 155 9.84 -12.99 -1.08
CA TRP A 155 9.77 -12.10 0.07
C TRP A 155 8.66 -11.08 -0.11
N GLN A 156 7.82 -10.95 0.90
CA GLN A 156 6.89 -9.85 1.06
C GLN A 156 7.60 -8.72 1.80
N ILE A 157 7.56 -7.52 1.22
CA ILE A 157 8.12 -6.31 1.80
C ILE A 157 6.96 -5.39 2.16
N ASP A 158 6.76 -5.18 3.46
CA ASP A 158 5.76 -4.27 4.01
C ASP A 158 6.45 -2.96 4.40
N TRP A 159 6.13 -1.89 3.68
CA TRP A 159 6.69 -0.55 3.88
C TRP A 159 5.87 0.24 4.91
N ASN A 160 6.54 0.81 5.90
CA ASN A 160 5.93 1.71 6.86
C ASN A 160 5.82 3.12 6.28
N THR A 161 4.67 3.43 5.68
CA THR A 161 4.39 4.70 5.01
C THR A 161 3.81 5.76 5.94
N THR A 162 4.13 5.72 7.24
CA THR A 162 3.59 6.68 8.22
C THR A 162 3.80 8.12 7.73
N GLY A 163 2.71 8.89 7.68
CA GLY A 163 2.70 10.29 7.24
C GLY A 163 2.52 10.49 5.73
N LEU A 164 2.45 9.43 4.94
CA LEU A 164 2.14 9.52 3.51
C LEU A 164 0.65 9.84 3.30
N VAL A 165 0.37 10.96 2.62
CA VAL A 165 -0.98 11.32 2.18
C VAL A 165 -0.95 11.51 0.67
N LEU A 166 -1.82 10.79 -0.03
CA LEU A 166 -1.94 10.82 -1.49
C LEU A 166 -3.34 11.27 -1.89
N ALA A 167 -3.45 11.95 -3.03
CA ALA A 167 -4.72 12.39 -3.58
C ALA A 167 -5.50 11.19 -4.13
N GLY A 168 -6.81 11.13 -3.83
CA GLY A 168 -7.68 10.13 -4.42
C GLY A 168 -7.91 10.40 -5.90
N GLY A 169 -8.11 9.34 -6.68
CA GLY A 169 -8.26 9.40 -8.14
C GLY A 169 -6.95 9.67 -8.90
N ALA A 170 -5.85 9.95 -8.21
CA ALA A 170 -4.56 10.20 -8.83
C ALA A 170 -3.78 8.90 -9.10
N LYS A 171 -2.95 8.95 -10.15
CA LYS A 171 -2.05 7.87 -10.57
C LYS A 171 -0.64 8.16 -10.03
N TYR A 172 0.00 7.14 -9.48
CA TYR A 172 1.33 7.22 -8.85
C TYR A 172 2.23 6.12 -9.40
N ASN A 173 3.48 6.48 -9.64
CA ASN A 173 4.55 5.53 -9.97
C ASN A 173 5.22 5.05 -8.68
N PHE A 174 5.67 3.80 -8.69
CA PHE A 174 6.50 3.23 -7.64
C PHE A 174 7.59 2.34 -8.22
N GLY A 175 8.67 2.15 -7.48
CA GLY A 175 9.70 1.16 -7.79
C GLY A 175 10.46 0.74 -6.56
N VAL A 176 11.16 -0.38 -6.64
CA VAL A 176 12.02 -0.84 -5.54
C VAL A 176 13.41 -1.12 -6.08
N SER A 177 14.38 -0.44 -5.47
CA SER A 177 15.81 -0.67 -5.69
C SER A 177 16.46 -1.13 -4.39
N GLY A 178 17.74 -1.47 -4.46
CA GLY A 178 18.48 -1.89 -3.27
C GLY A 178 19.88 -2.39 -3.58
N LEU A 179 20.50 -2.95 -2.55
CA LEU A 179 21.81 -3.56 -2.63
C LEU A 179 21.73 -4.96 -2.03
N ARG A 180 22.25 -5.93 -2.77
CA ARG A 180 22.43 -7.30 -2.30
C ARG A 180 23.70 -7.40 -1.46
N THR A 181 23.77 -8.40 -0.58
CA THR A 181 24.97 -8.62 0.26
C THR A 181 26.20 -9.03 -0.53
N ASP A 182 26.03 -9.52 -1.76
CA ASP A 182 27.10 -9.81 -2.72
C ASP A 182 27.59 -8.57 -3.49
N GLY A 183 27.03 -7.38 -3.22
CA GLY A 183 27.39 -6.13 -3.87
C GLY A 183 26.63 -5.84 -5.17
N SER A 184 25.78 -6.75 -5.64
CA SER A 184 24.93 -6.49 -6.81
C SER A 184 23.80 -5.52 -6.46
N THR A 185 23.53 -4.58 -7.36
CA THR A 185 22.39 -3.65 -7.27
C THR A 185 21.13 -4.18 -7.95
N THR A 186 21.18 -5.38 -8.54
CA THR A 186 20.03 -5.99 -9.21
C THR A 186 19.08 -6.57 -8.18
N ILE A 187 17.95 -5.88 -8.00
CA ILE A 187 16.80 -6.36 -7.21
C ILE A 187 15.74 -6.87 -8.18
N PHE A 188 15.24 -8.08 -7.94
CA PHE A 188 14.20 -8.69 -8.77
C PHE A 188 12.83 -8.46 -8.15
N ASN A 189 12.10 -7.50 -8.71
CA ASN A 189 10.72 -7.19 -8.36
C ASN A 189 9.79 -8.24 -8.95
N HIS A 190 8.93 -8.81 -8.13
CA HIS A 190 7.97 -9.80 -8.58
C HIS A 190 6.86 -9.14 -9.41
N ALA A 191 6.52 -9.76 -10.54
CA ALA A 191 5.44 -9.34 -11.42
C ALA A 191 4.56 -10.51 -11.80
N SER A 192 3.34 -10.20 -12.24
CA SER A 192 2.36 -11.20 -12.63
C SER A 192 1.59 -10.81 -13.88
N ASN A 193 1.18 -11.80 -14.66
CA ASN A 193 0.21 -11.61 -15.73
C ASN A 193 -1.20 -11.50 -15.13
N ALA A 194 -1.88 -10.39 -15.43
CA ALA A 194 -3.20 -10.08 -14.89
C ALA A 194 -4.28 -11.14 -15.24
N ALA A 195 -4.25 -11.67 -16.47
CA ALA A 195 -5.27 -12.61 -16.94
C ALA A 195 -5.11 -14.03 -16.39
N LEU A 196 -3.90 -14.41 -15.97
CA LEU A 196 -3.56 -15.79 -15.58
C LEU A 196 -3.27 -15.96 -14.08
N GLY A 197 -3.13 -14.86 -13.34
CA GLY A 197 -2.70 -14.85 -11.94
C GLY A 197 -3.76 -15.29 -10.92
N GLY A 198 -5.05 -15.24 -11.28
CA GLY A 198 -6.15 -15.69 -10.42
C GLY A 198 -6.52 -14.76 -9.26
N VAL A 199 -5.91 -13.57 -9.19
CA VAL A 199 -6.10 -12.54 -8.16
C VAL A 199 -6.48 -11.20 -8.81
N PRO A 200 -7.02 -10.23 -8.05
CA PRO A 200 -7.18 -8.86 -8.54
C PRO A 200 -5.87 -8.31 -9.12
N ALA A 201 -6.00 -7.51 -10.19
CA ALA A 201 -4.88 -6.90 -10.89
C ALA A 201 -5.21 -5.42 -11.16
N ASP A 202 -5.53 -4.69 -10.09
CA ASP A 202 -6.01 -3.31 -10.18
C ASP A 202 -5.03 -2.44 -10.94
N GLY A 203 -5.53 -1.76 -11.99
CA GLY A 203 -4.76 -0.85 -12.81
C GLY A 203 -3.68 -1.49 -13.69
N ALA A 204 -3.64 -2.82 -13.81
CA ALA A 204 -2.72 -3.51 -14.72
C ALA A 204 -2.97 -3.05 -16.17
N ASP A 205 -1.90 -2.65 -16.86
CA ASP A 205 -1.95 -2.12 -18.21
C ASP A 205 -0.96 -2.81 -19.16
N ASN A 206 -0.41 -3.96 -18.72
CA ASN A 206 0.56 -4.79 -19.44
C ASN A 206 1.95 -4.15 -19.57
N LEU A 207 2.22 -3.05 -18.85
CA LEU A 207 3.49 -2.34 -18.89
C LEU A 207 4.06 -2.18 -17.48
N PHE A 208 5.25 -2.73 -17.26
CA PHE A 208 6.05 -2.30 -16.11
C PHE A 208 6.96 -1.13 -16.50
N LYS A 209 7.56 -0.48 -15.50
CA LYS A 209 8.39 0.71 -15.67
C LYS A 209 9.80 0.49 -15.13
N GLY A 210 10.74 1.23 -15.69
CA GLY A 210 12.14 1.27 -15.28
C GLY A 210 12.64 2.69 -15.06
N TRP A 211 13.53 2.82 -14.07
CA TRP A 211 14.17 4.07 -13.69
C TRP A 211 15.68 3.93 -13.53
N LYS A 212 16.36 5.05 -13.74
CA LYS A 212 17.79 5.22 -13.48
C LYS A 212 18.05 5.28 -11.97
N PRO A 213 19.32 5.12 -11.53
CA PRO A 213 19.67 5.13 -10.11
C PRO A 213 19.28 6.42 -9.35
N ASP A 214 19.05 7.52 -10.07
CA ASP A 214 18.63 8.81 -9.50
C ASP A 214 17.10 8.99 -9.44
N GLY A 215 16.33 8.00 -9.90
CA GLY A 215 14.87 8.04 -9.94
C GLY A 215 14.30 8.69 -11.20
N THR A 216 15.14 9.09 -12.16
CA THR A 216 14.69 9.58 -13.47
C THR A 216 14.06 8.43 -14.25
N PHE A 217 12.88 8.67 -14.82
CA PHE A 217 12.19 7.70 -15.67
C PHE A 217 13.02 7.35 -16.89
N ASP A 218 13.07 6.07 -17.25
CA ASP A 218 13.74 5.63 -18.47
C ASP A 218 12.77 4.96 -19.45
N TYR A 219 12.01 3.96 -19.00
CA TYR A 219 11.20 3.17 -19.92
C TYR A 219 9.88 2.66 -19.32
N SER A 220 8.95 2.37 -20.24
CA SER A 220 7.83 1.46 -20.03
C SER A 220 8.01 0.25 -20.95
N TRP A 221 7.74 -0.94 -20.43
CA TRP A 221 8.10 -2.18 -21.11
C TRP A 221 6.98 -3.21 -21.05
N ASP A 222 6.56 -3.69 -22.23
CA ASP A 222 5.67 -4.84 -22.36
C ASP A 222 6.52 -6.11 -22.48
N SER A 223 6.51 -6.93 -21.43
CA SER A 223 7.26 -8.18 -21.39
C SER A 223 6.76 -9.24 -22.37
N GLY A 224 5.53 -9.11 -22.89
CA GLY A 224 4.93 -10.03 -23.85
C GLY A 224 5.10 -9.62 -25.31
N ALA A 225 5.60 -8.42 -25.58
CA ALA A 225 5.88 -7.98 -26.93
C ALA A 225 7.03 -8.79 -27.57
N PRO A 226 7.13 -8.87 -28.90
CA PRO A 226 8.28 -9.51 -29.56
C PRO A 226 9.60 -8.90 -29.08
N GLY A 227 10.44 -9.71 -28.41
CA GLY A 227 11.70 -9.25 -27.79
C GLY A 227 11.56 -8.69 -26.38
N GLY A 228 10.37 -8.73 -25.78
CA GLY A 228 10.04 -8.22 -24.44
C GLY A 228 10.66 -8.98 -23.26
N GLY A 229 11.42 -10.05 -23.52
CA GLY A 229 12.10 -10.85 -22.49
C GLY A 229 11.22 -11.92 -21.85
N TRP A 230 9.91 -11.90 -22.06
CA TRP A 230 9.01 -13.00 -21.71
C TRP A 230 8.02 -13.29 -22.85
N ASP A 231 7.10 -14.23 -22.64
CA ASP A 231 6.10 -14.63 -23.63
C ASP A 231 4.69 -14.09 -23.33
N LYS A 232 4.58 -13.25 -22.29
CA LYS A 232 3.35 -12.60 -21.81
C LYS A 232 3.67 -11.26 -21.18
N SER A 233 2.70 -10.37 -21.19
CA SER A 233 2.77 -9.13 -20.44
C SER A 233 2.66 -9.38 -18.95
N SER A 234 3.24 -8.46 -18.16
CA SER A 234 3.27 -8.56 -16.71
C SER A 234 3.37 -7.19 -16.07
N ASP A 235 2.77 -7.06 -14.91
CA ASP A 235 2.73 -5.84 -14.10
C ASP A 235 3.36 -6.15 -12.72
N ILE A 236 4.11 -5.21 -12.16
CA ILE A 236 4.81 -5.41 -10.87
C ILE A 236 3.77 -5.44 -9.75
N ASN A 237 3.88 -6.43 -8.88
CA ASN A 237 2.90 -6.66 -7.83
C ASN A 237 3.00 -5.62 -6.71
N VAL A 238 1.84 -5.05 -6.34
CA VAL A 238 1.70 -4.06 -5.27
C VAL A 238 0.35 -4.19 -4.58
N VAL A 239 0.32 -3.98 -3.27
CA VAL A 239 -0.92 -3.73 -2.52
C VAL A 239 -0.78 -2.42 -1.78
N VAL A 240 -1.76 -1.54 -1.92
CA VAL A 240 -1.80 -0.24 -1.23
C VAL A 240 -2.97 -0.24 -0.26
N THR A 241 -2.71 0.11 1.00
CA THR A 241 -3.75 0.24 2.03
C THR A 241 -3.78 1.65 2.58
N GLY A 242 -4.96 2.12 2.96
CA GLY A 242 -5.09 3.44 3.56
C GLY A 242 -6.47 3.72 4.11
N VAL A 243 -6.60 4.92 4.68
CA VAL A 243 -7.85 5.44 5.22
C VAL A 243 -8.23 6.74 4.50
N PRO A 244 -9.50 6.94 4.12
CA PRO A 244 -9.97 8.22 3.60
C PRO A 244 -9.67 9.35 4.59
N VAL A 245 -9.15 10.47 4.10
CA VAL A 245 -9.01 11.70 4.89
C VAL A 245 -10.33 12.47 4.80
N PRO A 246 -11.08 12.67 5.91
CA PRO A 246 -12.35 13.39 5.88
C PRO A 246 -12.18 14.84 5.44
N GLU A 247 -13.12 15.36 4.65
CA GLU A 247 -13.13 16.78 4.34
C GLU A 247 -13.45 17.62 5.59
N PRO A 248 -12.82 18.81 5.76
CA PRO A 248 -13.12 19.72 6.86
C PRO A 248 -14.59 20.12 6.96
N ALA A 249 -15.33 20.15 5.84
CA ALA A 249 -16.75 20.53 5.80
C ALA A 249 -17.67 19.47 6.44
N THR A 250 -17.31 18.18 6.35
CA THR A 250 -18.06 17.08 7.00
C THR A 250 -17.99 17.22 8.52
N ILE A 251 -16.88 17.73 9.04
CA ILE A 251 -16.72 18.07 10.47
C ILE A 251 -17.62 19.26 10.84
N ALA A 252 -17.70 20.28 9.98
CA ALA A 252 -18.49 21.49 10.24
C ALA A 252 -20.02 21.27 10.20
N LEU A 253 -20.53 20.44 9.27
CA LEU A 253 -21.97 20.15 9.15
C LEU A 253 -22.49 19.26 10.29
N GLY A 254 -21.68 18.32 10.78
CA GLY A 254 -22.00 17.54 11.98
C GLY A 254 -22.14 18.43 13.24
N LEU A 255 -21.28 19.45 13.37
CA LEU A 255 -21.33 20.42 14.47
C LEU A 255 -22.50 21.42 14.34
N GLY A 256 -22.79 21.90 13.12
CA GLY A 256 -23.89 22.85 12.87
C GLY A 256 -25.29 22.24 13.06
N GLY A 257 -25.48 20.98 12.71
CA GLY A 257 -26.76 20.26 12.91
C GLY A 257 -27.08 20.01 14.38
N LEU A 258 -26.07 19.70 15.20
CA LEU A 258 -26.22 19.51 16.65
C LEU A 258 -26.50 20.83 17.37
N ALA A 259 -25.86 21.92 16.98
CA ALA A 259 -26.09 23.25 17.54
C ALA A 259 -27.54 23.73 17.29
N THR A 260 -28.08 23.51 16.09
CA THR A 260 -29.44 23.91 15.74
C THR A 260 -30.52 23.03 16.41
N ALA A 261 -30.26 21.74 16.60
CA ALA A 261 -31.15 20.84 17.34
C ALA A 261 -31.19 21.17 18.85
N ALA A 262 -30.05 21.52 19.45
CA ALA A 262 -29.97 21.95 20.84
C ALA A 262 -30.69 23.29 21.08
N LEU A 263 -30.57 24.24 20.15
CA LEU A 263 -31.28 25.53 20.21
C LEU A 263 -32.80 25.37 20.04
N ARG A 264 -33.27 24.46 19.17
CA ARG A 264 -34.71 24.20 18.98
C ARG A 264 -35.40 23.62 20.21
N ARG A 265 -34.69 22.85 21.03
CA ARG A 265 -35.25 22.23 22.25
C ARG A 265 -35.41 23.23 23.41
N ARG A 266 -34.65 24.33 23.40
CA ARG A 266 -34.69 25.38 24.42
C ARG A 266 -35.86 26.35 24.26
N ASN A 267 -36.37 26.52 23.04
CA ASN A 267 -37.49 27.43 22.73
C ASN A 267 -38.89 26.76 22.82
N ARG A 268 -38.98 25.53 23.36
CA ARG A 268 -40.25 24.79 23.54
C ARG A 268 -40.58 24.49 25.01
N ARG A 269 -39.98 25.22 25.96
CA ARG A 269 -40.30 25.15 27.39
C ARG A 269 -40.61 26.52 27.93
#